data_AF-A0A7S2P544-F1
#
_entry.id   AF-A0A7S2P544-F1
#
_cell.length_a   1.000
_cell.length_b   1.000
_cell.length_c   1.000
_cell.angle_alpha   90.00
_cell.angle_beta   90.00
_cell.angle_gamma   90.00
#
_symmetry.space_group_name_H-M   'P 1'
#
loop_
_entity.id
_entity.type
_entity.pdbx_description
1 polymer ?
#
loop_
_entity_poly.entity_id
_entity_poly.type
_entity_poly.pdbx_seq_one_letter_code
_entity_poly.pdbx_strand_id
1 'polypeptide(L)'
;PHPVFTSLYVRDAVAHEPRLKDALSRPENCAITIGSLVELWERIQPEMTQYCDAHGVDEAFRHVCREIDGPCPFDHMGAACCSCRTAVGQVQPMLPNMHTVVGRYVKPWTRPYDLSYAAAVIADAHGSRLRNSAWAAAMVVVNMNSKRGGRDGLIADVFISHNWMELFEDFVQTATSIANSSTRVWVCAFAINQNADISGELGTSLEDVPFA
;
A
#
# COMPACT_ATOMS: atom_id res chain seq x y z
N PRO A 1 -2.66 -5.66 12.35
CA PRO A 1 -3.78 -6.27 11.61
C PRO A 1 -3.31 -7.04 10.37
N HIS A 2 -4.11 -8.00 9.90
CA HIS A 2 -3.85 -8.68 8.63
C HIS A 2 -4.13 -7.76 7.42
N PRO A 3 -3.49 -8.00 6.27
CA PRO A 3 -3.77 -7.26 5.03
C PRO A 3 -5.26 -7.38 4.63
N VAL A 4 -5.72 -6.43 3.81
CA VAL A 4 -7.07 -6.50 3.19
C VAL A 4 -7.17 -7.59 2.12
N PHE A 5 -6.03 -8.07 1.62
CA PHE A 5 -5.92 -9.14 0.64
C PHE A 5 -5.48 -10.46 1.28
N THR A 6 -5.77 -11.57 0.60
CA THR A 6 -5.45 -12.92 1.00
C THR A 6 -4.16 -13.40 0.34
N SER A 7 -3.15 -13.73 1.15
CA SER A 7 -1.85 -14.23 0.68
C SER A 7 -1.95 -15.39 -0.31
N LEU A 8 -2.91 -16.29 -0.12
CA LEU A 8 -3.16 -17.41 -1.01
C LEU A 8 -3.60 -16.96 -2.42
N TYR A 9 -4.53 -16.01 -2.51
CA TYR A 9 -5.07 -15.55 -3.79
C TYR A 9 -4.05 -14.73 -4.57
N VAL A 10 -3.29 -13.86 -3.89
CA VAL A 10 -2.20 -13.11 -4.53
C VAL A 10 -1.16 -14.06 -5.11
N ARG A 11 -0.71 -15.07 -4.34
CA ARG A 11 0.27 -16.06 -4.82
C ARG A 11 -0.26 -16.85 -6.00
N ASP A 12 -1.49 -17.34 -5.91
CA ASP A 12 -2.07 -18.14 -6.97
C ASP A 12 -2.23 -17.33 -8.27
N ALA A 13 -2.72 -16.09 -8.18
CA ALA A 13 -2.88 -15.22 -9.34
C ALA A 13 -1.53 -14.93 -10.02
N VAL A 14 -0.51 -14.56 -9.25
CA VAL A 14 0.82 -14.24 -9.78
C VAL A 14 1.54 -15.48 -10.32
N ALA A 15 1.34 -16.65 -9.71
CA ALA A 15 1.99 -17.89 -10.14
C ALA A 15 1.36 -18.49 -11.41
N HIS A 16 0.04 -18.41 -11.56
CA HIS A 16 -0.68 -19.08 -12.65
C HIS A 16 -0.97 -18.17 -13.85
N GLU A 17 -0.84 -16.84 -13.72
CA GLU A 17 -1.06 -15.90 -14.81
C GLU A 17 0.12 -14.93 -15.04
N PRO A 18 1.13 -15.34 -15.82
CA PRO A 18 2.28 -14.50 -16.13
C PRO A 18 1.92 -13.16 -16.79
N ARG A 19 0.83 -13.12 -17.59
CA ARG A 19 0.32 -11.89 -18.20
C ARG A 19 -0.21 -10.91 -17.17
N LEU A 20 -0.85 -11.40 -16.11
CA LEU A 20 -1.28 -10.56 -15.00
C LEU A 20 -0.06 -9.99 -14.28
N LYS A 21 0.95 -10.82 -14.00
CA LYS A 21 2.19 -10.34 -13.37
C LYS A 21 2.86 -9.22 -14.17
N ASP A 22 2.98 -9.39 -15.49
CA ASP A 22 3.54 -8.37 -16.40
C ASP A 22 2.67 -7.09 -16.44
N ALA A 23 1.35 -7.23 -16.43
CA ALA A 23 0.46 -6.07 -16.34
C ALA A 23 0.64 -5.32 -15.01
N LEU A 24 0.78 -6.05 -13.90
CA LEU A 24 0.91 -5.51 -12.55
C LEU A 24 2.29 -4.93 -12.23
N SER A 25 3.34 -5.29 -12.99
CA SER A 25 4.64 -4.62 -12.87
C SER A 25 4.66 -3.20 -13.42
N ARG A 26 3.58 -2.79 -14.11
CA ARG A 26 3.42 -1.46 -14.69
C ARG A 26 2.54 -0.60 -13.78
N PRO A 27 3.08 0.44 -13.12
CA PRO A 27 2.32 1.24 -12.17
C PRO A 27 1.04 1.84 -12.78
N GLU A 28 1.02 2.20 -14.06
CA GLU A 28 -0.16 2.75 -14.75
C GLU A 28 -1.37 1.79 -14.82
N ASN A 29 -1.15 0.49 -14.56
CA ASN A 29 -2.18 -0.53 -14.47
C ASN A 29 -2.60 -0.85 -13.02
N CYS A 30 -2.11 -0.08 -12.05
CA CYS A 30 -2.31 -0.35 -10.62
C CYS A 30 -3.33 0.61 -10.01
N ALA A 31 -4.53 0.68 -10.59
CA ALA A 31 -5.66 1.42 -10.00
C ALA A 31 -6.43 0.56 -8.98
N ILE A 32 -6.78 1.15 -7.84
CA ILE A 32 -7.70 0.57 -6.84
C ILE A 32 -8.97 1.39 -6.77
N THR A 33 -10.03 0.89 -6.14
CA THR A 33 -11.24 1.70 -5.97
C THR A 33 -11.16 2.57 -4.72
N ILE A 34 -11.94 3.65 -4.67
CA ILE A 34 -12.17 4.40 -3.43
C ILE A 34 -12.65 3.45 -2.31
N GLY A 35 -13.49 2.46 -2.64
CA GLY A 35 -13.93 1.44 -1.68
C GLY A 35 -12.75 0.66 -1.07
N SER A 36 -11.74 0.28 -1.87
CA SER A 36 -10.52 -0.37 -1.35
C SER A 36 -9.70 0.55 -0.43
N LEU A 37 -9.67 1.86 -0.68
CA LEU A 37 -9.02 2.82 0.21
C LEU A 37 -9.75 2.95 1.55
N VAL A 38 -11.07 2.99 1.53
CA VAL A 38 -11.89 3.01 2.74
C VAL A 38 -11.70 1.73 3.53
N GLU A 39 -11.70 0.56 2.86
CA GLU A 39 -11.45 -0.72 3.53
C GLU A 39 -10.07 -0.78 4.18
N LEU A 40 -9.03 -0.24 3.51
CA LEU A 40 -7.69 -0.11 4.10
C LEU A 40 -7.74 0.72 5.38
N TRP A 41 -8.38 1.89 5.35
CA TRP A 41 -8.51 2.76 6.51
C TRP A 41 -9.22 2.08 7.67
N GLU A 42 -10.42 1.57 7.44
CA GLU A 42 -11.21 0.88 8.46
C GLU A 42 -10.45 -0.31 9.07
N ARG A 43 -9.64 -1.00 8.26
CA ARG A 43 -8.81 -2.11 8.73
C ARG A 43 -7.70 -1.70 9.68
N ILE A 44 -7.02 -0.59 9.41
CA ILE A 44 -5.81 -0.20 10.14
C ILE A 44 -6.08 0.82 11.24
N GLN A 45 -7.11 1.65 11.12
CA GLN A 45 -7.39 2.79 12.00
C GLN A 45 -7.35 2.44 13.48
N PRO A 46 -8.01 1.37 13.97
CA PRO A 46 -8.06 1.11 15.41
C PRO A 46 -6.68 0.82 16.01
N GLU A 47 -5.85 0.06 15.29
CA GLU A 47 -4.50 -0.29 15.73
C GLU A 47 -3.49 0.82 15.45
N MET A 48 -3.67 1.58 14.37
CA MET A 48 -2.77 2.67 14.00
C MET A 48 -2.82 3.79 15.03
N THR A 49 -4.01 4.17 15.49
CA THR A 49 -4.18 5.19 16.53
C THR A 49 -3.45 4.78 17.81
N GLN A 50 -3.71 3.56 18.32
CA GLN A 50 -3.04 3.05 19.52
C GLN A 50 -1.52 2.97 19.36
N TYR A 51 -1.06 2.59 18.17
CA TYR A 51 0.37 2.52 17.88
C TYR A 51 1.01 3.90 17.89
N CYS A 52 0.39 4.90 17.25
CA CYS A 52 0.89 6.28 17.22
C CYS A 52 0.92 6.90 18.61
N ASP A 53 -0.08 6.64 19.45
CA ASP A 53 -0.12 7.11 20.84
C ASP A 53 1.02 6.52 21.68
N ALA A 54 1.33 5.24 21.46
CA ALA A 54 2.38 4.51 22.18
C ALA A 54 3.79 4.76 21.64
N HIS A 55 3.93 5.46 20.51
CA HIS A 55 5.21 5.66 19.84
C HIS A 55 5.52 7.14 19.54
N GLY A 56 6.77 7.40 19.21
CA GLY A 56 7.23 8.64 18.60
C GLY A 56 8.17 8.33 17.44
N VAL A 57 8.72 9.36 16.82
CA VAL A 57 9.74 9.24 15.78
C VAL A 57 10.96 10.05 16.21
N ASP A 58 12.14 9.43 16.17
CA ASP A 58 13.40 10.12 16.47
C ASP A 58 14.01 10.79 15.22
N GLU A 59 15.13 11.50 15.38
CA GLU A 59 15.80 12.20 14.26
C GLU A 59 16.38 11.25 13.21
N ALA A 60 16.47 9.95 13.51
CA ALA A 60 16.87 8.90 12.58
C ALA A 60 15.67 8.21 11.90
N PHE A 61 14.46 8.79 12.02
CA PHE A 61 13.20 8.25 11.50
C PHE A 61 12.86 6.84 12.03
N ARG A 62 13.35 6.49 13.23
CA ARG A 62 13.02 5.22 13.88
C ARG A 62 11.80 5.39 14.77
N HIS A 63 11.00 4.34 14.85
CA HIS A 63 9.84 4.27 15.73
C HIS A 63 10.32 4.11 17.17
N VAL A 64 10.10 5.12 18.00
CA VAL A 64 10.50 5.12 19.40
C VAL A 64 9.34 4.61 20.25
N CYS A 65 9.50 3.44 20.85
CA CYS A 65 8.53 2.95 21.81
C CYS A 65 8.60 3.76 23.11
N ARG A 66 7.44 4.23 23.59
CA ARG A 66 7.32 4.97 24.86
C ARG A 66 7.29 4.07 26.08
N GLU A 67 7.14 2.75 25.91
CA GLU A 67 7.20 1.78 27.00
C GLU A 67 8.61 1.80 27.65
N ILE A 68 8.66 1.96 28.97
CA ILE A 68 9.91 2.17 29.73
C ILE A 68 10.34 0.90 30.44
N ASP A 69 9.38 0.11 30.89
CA ASP A 69 9.59 -0.95 31.89
C ASP A 69 9.33 -2.37 31.33
N GLY A 70 9.03 -2.49 30.03
CA GLY A 70 8.75 -3.77 29.38
C GLY A 70 9.05 -3.81 27.88
N PRO A 71 8.88 -4.98 27.25
CA PRO A 71 8.88 -5.07 25.79
C PRO A 71 7.67 -4.32 25.23
N CYS A 72 7.84 -3.73 24.06
CA CYS A 72 6.73 -3.09 23.36
C CYS A 72 5.61 -4.11 23.08
N PRO A 73 4.34 -3.80 23.37
CA PRO A 73 3.23 -4.72 23.14
C PRO A 73 2.77 -4.76 21.67
N PHE A 74 3.33 -3.91 20.80
CA PHE A 74 2.95 -3.82 19.40
C PHE A 74 3.93 -4.55 18.50
N ASP A 75 3.40 -5.19 17.46
CA ASP A 75 4.21 -5.64 16.33
C ASP A 75 4.63 -4.41 15.49
N HIS A 76 5.95 -4.20 15.36
CA HIS A 76 6.54 -3.16 14.51
C HIS A 76 6.51 -3.53 13.03
N MET A 77 6.12 -4.75 12.67
CA MET A 77 5.97 -5.22 11.29
C MET A 77 7.27 -5.04 10.46
N GLY A 78 8.43 -5.11 11.12
CA GLY A 78 9.73 -4.89 10.49
C GLY A 78 10.10 -3.41 10.26
N ALA A 79 9.33 -2.46 10.78
CA ALA A 79 9.75 -1.06 10.87
C ALA A 79 10.96 -0.92 11.81
N ALA A 80 11.88 -0.02 11.47
CA ALA A 80 13.02 0.29 12.33
C ALA A 80 12.51 0.88 13.66
N CYS A 81 12.80 0.23 14.77
CA CYS A 81 12.30 0.64 16.09
C CYS A 81 13.40 0.64 17.15
N CYS A 82 13.21 1.47 18.18
CA CYS A 82 14.07 1.50 19.35
C CYS A 82 13.26 1.83 20.62
N SER A 83 13.89 1.67 21.78
CA SER A 83 13.31 2.14 23.04
C SER A 83 13.53 3.65 23.22
N CYS A 84 12.71 4.30 24.03
CA CYS A 84 12.89 5.70 24.41
C CYS A 84 14.27 6.02 25.00
N ARG A 85 14.91 5.03 25.66
CA ARG A 85 16.26 5.16 26.24
C ARG A 85 17.37 5.19 25.19
N THR A 86 17.09 4.75 23.97
CA THR A 86 18.05 4.63 22.87
C THR A 86 17.68 5.49 21.66
N ALA A 87 16.68 6.36 21.83
CA ALA A 87 16.27 7.33 20.82
C ALA A 87 17.39 8.35 20.56
N VAL A 88 17.50 8.79 19.30
CA VAL A 88 18.48 9.79 18.89
C VAL A 88 17.80 11.16 18.75
N GLY A 89 18.30 12.15 19.47
CA GLY A 89 17.80 13.51 19.38
C GLY A 89 16.39 13.67 19.94
N GLN A 90 15.65 14.67 19.44
CA GLN A 90 14.31 14.96 19.92
C GLN A 90 13.27 13.97 19.35
N VAL A 91 12.53 13.31 20.25
CA VAL A 91 11.41 12.43 19.86
C VAL A 91 10.18 13.27 19.56
N GLN A 92 9.71 13.18 18.31
CA GLN A 92 8.47 13.82 17.86
C GLN A 92 7.26 12.88 18.01
N PRO A 93 6.04 13.41 18.14
CA PRO A 93 4.82 12.60 18.05
C PRO A 93 4.77 11.85 16.72
N MET A 94 4.42 10.57 16.78
CA MET A 94 4.09 9.81 15.57
C MET A 94 2.67 10.16 15.14
N LEU A 95 2.48 10.45 13.85
CA LEU A 95 1.17 10.78 13.30
C LEU A 95 0.62 9.62 12.47
N PRO A 96 -0.71 9.41 12.44
CA PRO A 96 -1.37 8.43 11.58
C PRO A 96 -1.45 8.93 10.11
N ASN A 97 -0.29 9.27 9.53
CA ASN A 97 -0.14 9.82 8.18
C ASN A 97 0.31 8.75 7.18
N MET A 98 0.50 9.14 5.91
CA MET A 98 0.89 8.21 4.86
C MET A 98 2.26 7.53 5.12
N HIS A 99 3.20 8.19 5.81
CA HIS A 99 4.46 7.54 6.21
C HIS A 99 4.21 6.34 7.12
N THR A 100 3.38 6.52 8.15
CA THR A 100 3.02 5.43 9.07
C THR A 100 2.26 4.33 8.35
N VAL A 101 1.31 4.68 7.48
CA VAL A 101 0.53 3.70 6.71
C VAL A 101 1.43 2.85 5.83
N VAL A 102 2.30 3.50 5.06
CA VAL A 102 3.17 2.80 4.11
C VAL A 102 4.25 2.00 4.83
N GLY A 103 4.92 2.61 5.80
CA GLY A 103 6.03 2.00 6.52
C GLY A 103 5.62 0.81 7.37
N ARG A 104 4.49 0.93 8.08
CA ARG A 104 4.05 -0.09 9.04
C ARG A 104 3.17 -1.18 8.43
N TYR A 105 2.32 -0.86 7.47
CA TYR A 105 1.34 -1.81 6.93
C TYR A 105 1.65 -2.22 5.50
N VAL A 106 1.72 -1.26 4.58
CA VAL A 106 1.83 -1.57 3.15
C VAL A 106 3.12 -2.32 2.84
N LYS A 107 4.29 -1.75 3.17
CA LYS A 107 5.59 -2.38 2.84
C LYS A 107 5.68 -3.81 3.38
N PRO A 108 5.38 -4.06 4.67
CA PRO A 108 5.44 -5.43 5.21
C PRO A 108 4.44 -6.38 4.56
N TRP A 109 3.23 -5.92 4.24
CA TRP A 109 2.20 -6.75 3.61
C TRP A 109 2.53 -7.14 2.17
N THR A 110 3.20 -6.26 1.41
CA THR A 110 3.46 -6.48 -0.01
C THR A 110 4.83 -7.08 -0.31
N ARG A 111 5.79 -6.95 0.61
CA ARG A 111 7.17 -7.48 0.49
C ARG A 111 7.23 -8.96 0.02
N PRO A 112 6.39 -9.89 0.51
CA PRO A 112 6.47 -11.29 0.09
C PRO A 112 6.14 -11.55 -1.38
N TYR A 113 5.55 -10.59 -2.09
CA TYR A 113 5.07 -10.74 -3.47
C TYR A 113 5.85 -9.91 -4.49
N ASP A 114 6.70 -9.00 -4.02
CA ASP A 114 7.37 -7.99 -4.85
C ASP A 114 6.38 -7.22 -5.74
N LEU A 115 5.32 -6.71 -5.12
CA LEU A 115 4.26 -5.95 -5.76
C LEU A 115 4.03 -4.63 -5.01
N SER A 116 3.43 -3.66 -5.69
CA SER A 116 2.81 -2.52 -5.02
C SER A 116 1.55 -2.96 -4.26
N TYR A 117 1.10 -2.13 -3.31
CA TYR A 117 -0.17 -2.38 -2.62
C TYR A 117 -1.35 -2.55 -3.57
N ALA A 118 -1.48 -1.63 -4.53
CA ALA A 118 -2.56 -1.67 -5.50
C ALA A 118 -2.51 -2.96 -6.35
N ALA A 119 -1.31 -3.36 -6.78
CA ALA A 119 -1.13 -4.62 -7.50
C ALA A 119 -1.52 -5.85 -6.66
N ALA A 120 -1.21 -5.86 -5.36
CA ALA A 120 -1.60 -6.94 -4.47
C ALA A 120 -3.13 -7.05 -4.31
N VAL A 121 -3.83 -5.91 -4.18
CA VAL A 121 -5.31 -5.86 -4.13
C VAL A 121 -5.92 -6.39 -5.44
N ILE A 122 -5.38 -6.00 -6.59
CA ILE A 122 -5.84 -6.49 -7.89
C ILE A 122 -5.61 -7.99 -8.03
N ALA A 123 -4.41 -8.46 -7.67
CA ALA A 123 -4.05 -9.88 -7.74
C ALA A 123 -4.95 -10.74 -6.85
N ASP A 124 -5.30 -10.27 -5.65
CA ASP A 124 -6.24 -10.93 -4.75
C ASP A 124 -7.64 -11.07 -5.36
N ALA A 125 -8.19 -9.96 -5.89
CA ALA A 125 -9.49 -9.97 -6.54
C ALA A 125 -9.52 -10.92 -7.76
N HIS A 126 -8.41 -11.01 -8.49
CA HIS A 126 -8.26 -11.95 -9.60
C HIS A 126 -8.16 -13.40 -9.13
N GLY A 127 -7.30 -13.69 -8.16
CA GLY A 127 -7.11 -15.04 -7.60
C GLY A 127 -8.38 -15.60 -6.95
N SER A 128 -9.15 -14.75 -6.27
CA SER A 128 -10.46 -15.10 -5.72
C SER A 128 -11.43 -15.58 -6.83
N ARG A 129 -11.46 -14.92 -7.99
CA ARG A 129 -12.32 -15.30 -9.14
C ARG A 129 -11.90 -16.63 -9.77
N LEU A 130 -10.59 -16.87 -9.90
CA LEU A 130 -10.06 -18.14 -10.42
C LEU A 130 -10.49 -19.32 -9.56
N ARG A 131 -10.45 -19.16 -8.23
CA ARG A 131 -10.85 -20.23 -7.30
C ARG A 131 -12.36 -20.42 -7.24
N ASN A 132 -13.14 -19.36 -7.37
CA ASN A 132 -14.59 -19.41 -7.22
C ASN A 132 -15.34 -19.80 -8.52
N SER A 133 -14.66 -20.02 -9.64
CA SER A 133 -15.33 -20.53 -10.84
C SER A 133 -14.40 -21.26 -11.82
N ALA A 134 -14.77 -22.48 -12.19
CA ALA A 134 -14.17 -23.18 -13.32
C ALA A 134 -14.49 -22.51 -14.69
N TRP A 135 -15.41 -21.53 -14.72
CA TRP A 135 -15.92 -20.90 -15.95
C TRP A 135 -15.57 -19.40 -16.10
N ALA A 136 -15.20 -18.65 -15.04
CA ALA A 136 -14.79 -17.24 -15.21
C ALA A 136 -13.33 -17.08 -15.66
N ALA A 137 -12.47 -18.07 -15.44
CA ALA A 137 -11.11 -18.09 -16.00
C ALA A 137 -11.13 -17.93 -17.54
N ALA A 138 -12.14 -18.47 -18.22
CA ALA A 138 -12.31 -18.32 -19.67
C ALA A 138 -12.73 -16.89 -20.08
N MET A 139 -13.53 -16.18 -19.29
CA MET A 139 -13.98 -14.81 -19.59
C MET A 139 -12.88 -13.76 -19.38
N VAL A 140 -12.02 -13.94 -18.37
CA VAL A 140 -10.90 -13.01 -18.11
C VAL A 140 -9.83 -13.12 -19.20
N VAL A 141 -9.53 -14.34 -19.68
CA VAL A 141 -8.62 -14.56 -20.81
C VAL A 141 -9.16 -13.95 -22.10
N VAL A 142 -10.48 -14.01 -22.33
CA VAL A 142 -11.13 -13.37 -23.51
C VAL A 142 -11.05 -11.85 -23.43
N ASN A 143 -11.16 -11.25 -22.24
CA ASN A 143 -11.01 -9.80 -22.08
C ASN A 143 -9.56 -9.35 -22.30
N MET A 144 -8.57 -10.08 -21.77
CA MET A 144 -7.14 -9.80 -21.98
C MET A 144 -6.66 -9.95 -23.44
N ASN A 145 -7.35 -10.73 -24.28
CA ASN A 145 -7.00 -10.95 -25.70
C ASN A 145 -7.63 -9.94 -26.69
N SER A 146 -8.56 -9.09 -26.26
CA SER A 146 -9.08 -8.04 -27.13
C SER A 146 -8.06 -6.90 -27.21
N LYS A 147 -7.71 -6.46 -28.44
CA LYS A 147 -6.91 -5.24 -28.68
C LYS A 147 -7.51 -3.97 -28.03
N ARG A 148 -8.73 -4.05 -27.48
CA ARG A 148 -9.39 -3.03 -26.65
C ARG A 148 -9.93 -3.51 -25.29
N GLY A 149 -9.83 -4.79 -24.90
CA GLY A 149 -10.53 -5.33 -23.71
C GLY A 149 -9.66 -5.71 -22.50
N GLY A 150 -8.33 -5.64 -22.61
CA GLY A 150 -7.45 -6.14 -21.54
C GLY A 150 -7.16 -5.17 -20.39
N ARG A 151 -7.73 -3.96 -20.42
CA ARG A 151 -7.38 -2.88 -19.47
C ARG A 151 -8.56 -2.36 -18.64
N ASP A 152 -9.76 -2.87 -18.87
CA ASP A 152 -11.01 -2.31 -18.34
C ASP A 152 -11.17 -2.42 -16.81
N GLY A 153 -10.20 -2.99 -16.09
CA GLY A 153 -10.18 -3.00 -14.62
C GLY A 153 -8.94 -2.41 -13.97
N LEU A 154 -7.95 -1.96 -14.76
CA LEU A 154 -6.60 -1.63 -14.26
C LEU A 154 -6.23 -0.15 -14.42
N ILE A 155 -6.93 0.57 -15.31
CA ILE A 155 -6.69 1.99 -15.57
C ILE A 155 -7.54 2.83 -14.63
N ALA A 156 -6.92 3.85 -14.05
CA ALA A 156 -7.61 4.79 -13.19
C ALA A 156 -8.46 5.79 -13.96
N ASP A 157 -9.57 6.17 -13.34
CA ASP A 157 -10.42 7.28 -13.76
C ASP A 157 -9.87 8.61 -13.20
N VAL A 158 -9.26 8.55 -12.02
CA VAL A 158 -8.74 9.71 -11.28
C VAL A 158 -7.31 9.43 -10.81
N PHE A 159 -6.43 10.40 -11.01
CA PHE A 159 -5.10 10.42 -10.42
C PHE A 159 -5.13 11.21 -9.11
N ILE A 160 -4.53 10.67 -8.05
CA ILE A 160 -4.40 11.32 -6.75
C ILE A 160 -2.93 11.34 -6.34
N SER A 161 -2.36 12.55 -6.28
CA SER A 161 -1.10 12.76 -5.56
C SER A 161 -1.40 12.83 -4.06
N HIS A 162 -0.45 12.40 -3.23
CA HIS A 162 -0.62 12.42 -1.77
C HIS A 162 0.43 13.33 -1.12
N ASN A 163 0.11 13.83 0.07
CA ASN A 163 1.07 14.44 0.96
C ASN A 163 1.46 13.43 2.04
N TRP A 164 2.77 13.21 2.21
CA TRP A 164 3.28 12.28 3.21
C TRP A 164 2.96 12.66 4.66
N MET A 165 2.76 13.96 4.92
CA MET A 165 2.49 14.53 6.24
C MET A 165 1.01 14.69 6.54
N GLU A 166 0.13 14.57 5.55
CA GLU A 166 -1.32 14.61 5.73
C GLU A 166 -1.79 13.39 6.54
N LEU A 167 -2.76 13.61 7.44
CA LEU A 167 -3.37 12.50 8.17
C LEU A 167 -4.07 11.57 7.17
N PHE A 168 -3.91 10.27 7.34
CA PHE A 168 -4.48 9.32 6.39
C PHE A 168 -6.00 9.34 6.38
N GLU A 169 -6.63 9.68 7.51
CA GLU A 169 -8.06 9.92 7.59
C GLU A 169 -8.51 11.05 6.66
N ASP A 170 -7.85 12.20 6.72
CA ASP A 170 -8.17 13.38 5.91
C ASP A 170 -8.00 13.07 4.41
N PHE A 171 -6.96 12.31 4.06
CA PHE A 171 -6.74 11.81 2.71
C PHE A 171 -7.93 10.95 2.22
N VAL A 172 -8.39 10.00 3.05
CA VAL A 172 -9.52 9.11 2.71
C VAL A 172 -10.85 9.86 2.66
N GLN A 173 -11.08 10.80 3.57
CA GLN A 173 -12.26 11.67 3.56
C GLN A 173 -12.29 12.54 2.30
N THR A 174 -11.16 13.14 1.93
CA THR A 174 -11.04 13.91 0.69
C THR A 174 -11.36 13.05 -0.52
N ALA A 175 -10.78 11.85 -0.59
CA ALA A 175 -10.99 10.92 -1.70
C ALA A 175 -12.46 10.46 -1.82
N THR A 176 -13.15 10.24 -0.69
CA THR A 176 -14.58 9.88 -0.68
C THR A 176 -15.52 11.06 -0.94
N SER A 177 -15.07 12.30 -0.73
CA SER A 177 -15.87 13.49 -1.03
C SER A 177 -15.97 13.80 -2.53
N ILE A 178 -14.96 13.41 -3.32
CA ILE A 178 -14.85 13.74 -4.74
C ILE A 178 -15.37 12.64 -5.67
N ALA A 179 -15.58 11.43 -5.16
CA ALA A 179 -15.85 10.25 -5.97
C ALA A 179 -16.61 9.16 -5.19
N ASN A 180 -17.34 8.31 -5.92
CA ASN A 180 -18.05 7.18 -5.31
C ASN A 180 -17.11 5.99 -5.06
N SER A 181 -17.58 5.02 -4.27
CA SER A 181 -16.81 3.84 -3.87
C SER A 181 -16.30 2.96 -5.02
N SER A 182 -16.93 3.01 -6.20
CA SER A 182 -16.51 2.24 -7.37
C SER A 182 -15.54 2.98 -8.29
N THR A 183 -15.28 4.26 -8.05
CA THR A 183 -14.34 5.06 -8.83
C THR A 183 -12.93 4.50 -8.69
N ARG A 184 -12.24 4.30 -9.82
CA ARG A 184 -10.88 3.77 -9.84
C ARG A 184 -9.89 4.91 -9.73
N VAL A 185 -9.02 4.83 -8.73
CA VAL A 185 -8.03 5.82 -8.41
C VAL A 185 -6.63 5.24 -8.53
N TRP A 186 -5.74 6.04 -9.10
CA TRP A 186 -4.32 5.81 -9.05
C TRP A 186 -3.74 6.70 -7.95
N VAL A 187 -3.21 6.09 -6.89
CA VAL A 187 -2.59 6.80 -5.77
C VAL A 187 -1.10 6.49 -5.78
N CYS A 188 -0.23 7.50 -5.93
CA CYS A 188 1.22 7.26 -6.03
C CYS A 188 1.80 6.47 -4.85
N ALA A 189 1.30 6.70 -3.62
CA ALA A 189 1.71 5.96 -2.42
C ALA A 189 1.45 4.45 -2.52
N PHE A 190 0.48 4.03 -3.33
CA PHE A 190 -0.02 2.65 -3.39
C PHE A 190 0.23 1.94 -4.72
N ALA A 191 0.34 2.68 -5.82
CA ALA A 191 0.52 2.13 -7.16
C ALA A 191 1.98 1.82 -7.50
N ILE A 192 2.92 2.57 -6.94
CA ILE A 192 4.37 2.35 -7.10
C ILE A 192 4.81 1.24 -6.12
N ASN A 193 5.74 0.37 -6.51
CA ASN A 193 6.25 -0.68 -5.61
C ASN A 193 6.99 -0.05 -4.42
N GLN A 194 6.41 -0.15 -3.21
CA GLN A 194 6.95 0.47 -1.99
C GLN A 194 8.21 -0.23 -1.46
N ASN A 195 8.52 -1.42 -1.99
CA ASN A 195 9.72 -2.19 -1.64
C ASN A 195 10.78 -2.13 -2.75
N ALA A 196 10.51 -1.46 -3.88
CA ALA A 196 11.51 -1.29 -4.93
C ALA A 196 12.65 -0.38 -4.43
N ASP A 197 13.87 -0.72 -4.82
CA ASP A 197 15.02 0.17 -4.67
C ASP A 197 14.95 1.22 -5.77
N ILE A 198 14.65 2.46 -5.38
CA ILE A 198 14.59 3.61 -6.28
C ILE A 198 15.85 4.48 -6.22
N SER A 199 16.92 4.00 -5.56
CA SER A 199 18.13 4.80 -5.34
C SER A 199 18.80 5.22 -6.66
N GLY A 200 18.63 4.44 -7.74
CA GLY A 200 19.12 4.80 -9.07
C GLY A 200 18.33 5.92 -9.74
N GLU A 201 17.07 6.11 -9.36
CA GLU A 201 16.10 7.03 -9.96
C GLU A 201 16.04 8.37 -9.22
N LEU A 202 16.55 8.44 -7.99
CA LEU A 202 16.65 9.67 -7.20
C LEU A 202 17.85 10.54 -7.60
N GLY A 203 18.69 10.06 -8.53
CA GLY A 203 19.87 10.79 -8.99
C GLY A 203 20.89 11.06 -7.88
N THR A 204 21.79 12.03 -8.12
CA THR A 204 22.85 12.38 -7.15
C THR A 204 22.63 13.73 -6.48
N SER A 205 21.76 14.56 -7.04
CA SER A 205 21.34 15.84 -6.47
C SER A 205 19.82 15.96 -6.45
N LEU A 206 19.29 16.89 -5.64
CA LEU A 206 17.84 17.15 -5.56
C LEU A 206 17.25 17.50 -6.92
N GLU A 207 18.00 18.21 -7.77
CA GLU A 207 17.61 18.59 -9.13
C GLU A 207 17.49 17.40 -10.09
N ASP A 208 18.12 16.27 -9.76
CA ASP A 208 18.02 15.04 -10.55
C ASP A 208 16.77 14.23 -10.20
N VAL A 209 16.12 14.54 -9.06
CA VAL A 209 14.97 13.78 -8.59
C VAL A 209 13.76 14.18 -9.46
N PRO A 210 13.11 13.23 -10.16
CA PRO A 210 11.99 13.52 -11.06
C PRO A 210 10.72 14.05 -10.37
N PHE A 211 10.76 14.23 -9.05
CA PHE A 211 9.64 14.61 -8.19
C PHE A 211 9.99 15.71 -7.17
N ALA A 212 11.19 16.32 -7.24
CA ALA A 212 11.62 17.40 -6.34
C ALA A 212 11.27 18.79 -6.87
#